data_AF-A0A956W810-F1
#
_entry.id   AF-A0A956W810-F1
#
_cell.length_a   1.000
_cell.length_b   1.000
_cell.length_c   1.000
_cell.angle_alpha   90.00
_cell.angle_beta   90.00
_cell.angle_gamma   90.00
#
_symmetry.space_group_name_H-M   'P 1'
#
loop_
_entity.id
_entity.type
_entity.pdbx_description
1 polymer ?
#
loop_
_entity_poly.entity_id
_entity_poly.type
_entity_poly.pdbx_seq_one_letter_code
_entity_poly.pdbx_strand_id
1 'polypeptide(L)'
;MITLTFAAVLVALLLRDQQAEAAEARIGVLVAPITEIARERELLGWPDELVRTELLAYAEAFDLRILMLDRNSRVVVDTADAEPLLGDVLDVSFTERIDNQGPMAAFRTQRLRVDGEDLYLFTAGDTNAAAIADRAPLRQLVIAVPAGDVAGAWAKLLPRLGVAGLGAAAVAVVFAMVFASRITNPIREMTRASEAMASGDLSQRIDVNGDDEVGRLAEAFNLMSTRVSRGDRSMRDLLANVSHELRTPLTSIQGFSQAIADGVVDDPAEAAGLINDEAERIRLLVDDLLYLSEIESGTVHLDLEEVDIDGLVEGTTRRLRLQAEDRDVELVANSHGGTIQADGRRIEQVLANLVENAIRFAPA
;
A
#
# COMPACT_ATOMS: atom_id res chain seq x y z
N MET A 1 -10.38 10.70 -11.48
CA MET A 1 -11.35 11.23 -12.47
C MET A 1 -10.65 11.75 -13.73
N ILE A 2 -9.63 12.61 -13.62
CA ILE A 2 -8.91 13.20 -14.78
C ILE A 2 -8.33 12.12 -15.74
N THR A 3 -7.83 11.01 -15.21
CA THR A 3 -7.22 9.92 -16.00
C THR A 3 -8.22 9.16 -16.88
N LEU A 4 -9.46 8.95 -16.41
CA LEU A 4 -10.50 8.24 -17.17
C LEU A 4 -11.04 9.09 -18.32
N THR A 5 -11.22 10.40 -18.08
CA THR A 5 -11.66 11.34 -19.12
C THR A 5 -10.60 11.48 -20.21
N PHE A 6 -9.32 11.53 -19.82
CA PHE A 6 -8.21 11.60 -20.78
C PHE A 6 -8.10 10.31 -21.62
N ALA A 7 -8.25 9.13 -21.01
CA ALA A 7 -8.25 7.86 -21.73
C ALA A 7 -9.42 7.77 -22.73
N ALA A 8 -10.63 8.23 -22.34
CA ALA A 8 -11.78 8.25 -23.24
C ALA A 8 -11.58 9.20 -24.44
N VAL A 9 -11.00 10.38 -24.22
CA VAL A 9 -10.67 11.33 -25.30
C VAL A 9 -9.57 10.79 -26.20
N LEU A 10 -8.53 10.17 -25.64
CA LEU A 10 -7.45 9.56 -26.41
C LEU A 10 -7.94 8.38 -27.27
N VAL A 11 -8.79 7.52 -26.71
CA VAL A 11 -9.42 6.42 -27.44
C VAL A 11 -10.34 6.96 -28.55
N ALA A 12 -11.08 8.04 -28.29
CA ALA A 12 -11.90 8.69 -29.32
C ALA A 12 -11.05 9.29 -30.46
N LEU A 13 -9.89 9.89 -30.15
CA LEU A 13 -8.95 10.41 -31.14
C LEU A 13 -8.30 9.28 -31.95
N LEU A 14 -7.83 8.22 -31.30
CA LEU A 14 -7.21 7.06 -31.95
C LEU A 14 -8.20 6.30 -32.84
N LEU A 15 -9.46 6.15 -32.40
CA LEU A 15 -10.50 5.50 -33.21
C LEU A 15 -10.92 6.37 -34.39
N ARG A 16 -10.96 7.70 -34.25
CA ARG A 16 -11.23 8.61 -35.36
C ARG A 16 -10.18 8.46 -36.47
N ASP A 17 -8.92 8.32 -36.08
CA ASP A 17 -7.79 8.14 -37.00
C ASP A 17 -7.86 6.80 -37.74
N GLN A 18 -8.08 5.70 -37.00
CA GLN A 18 -8.25 4.36 -37.55
C GLN A 18 -9.45 4.22 -38.52
N GLN A 19 -10.53 4.97 -38.31
CA GLN A 19 -11.69 4.93 -39.21
C GLN A 19 -11.43 5.67 -40.53
N ALA A 20 -10.63 6.74 -40.52
CA ALA A 20 -10.21 7.43 -41.75
C ALA A 20 -9.40 6.48 -42.64
N GLU A 21 -8.43 5.77 -42.04
CA GLU A 21 -7.63 4.75 -42.74
C GLU A 21 -8.49 3.58 -43.25
N ALA A 22 -9.46 3.11 -42.46
CA ALA A 22 -10.32 1.99 -42.84
C ALA A 22 -11.38 2.36 -43.92
N ALA A 23 -11.83 3.61 -43.94
CA ALA A 23 -12.68 4.14 -45.00
C ALA A 23 -11.87 4.29 -46.29
N GLU A 24 -10.67 4.87 -46.20
CA GLU A 24 -9.73 5.02 -47.31
C GLU A 24 -9.37 3.67 -47.96
N ALA A 25 -9.09 2.64 -47.15
CA ALA A 25 -8.79 1.30 -47.64
C ALA A 25 -9.99 0.62 -48.34
N ARG A 26 -11.21 0.81 -47.82
CA ARG A 26 -12.43 0.23 -48.43
C ARG A 26 -12.81 0.93 -49.73
N ILE A 27 -12.77 2.25 -49.73
CA ILE A 27 -13.12 3.08 -50.89
C ILE A 27 -12.09 2.86 -52.00
N GLY A 28 -10.81 2.75 -51.66
CA GLY A 28 -9.74 2.46 -52.62
C GLY A 28 -9.94 1.21 -53.48
N VAL A 29 -10.55 0.16 -52.93
CA VAL A 29 -10.87 -1.07 -53.67
C VAL A 29 -12.06 -0.89 -54.62
N LEU A 30 -13.00 0.00 -54.28
CA LEU A 30 -14.21 0.27 -55.05
C LEU A 30 -14.01 1.34 -56.14
N VAL A 31 -13.13 2.31 -55.92
CA VAL A 31 -12.92 3.43 -56.86
C VAL A 31 -12.40 2.92 -58.21
N ALA A 32 -11.44 1.99 -58.22
CA ALA A 32 -10.85 1.47 -59.46
C ALA A 32 -11.87 0.86 -60.44
N PRO A 33 -12.71 -0.12 -60.04
CA PRO A 33 -13.71 -0.70 -60.94
C PRO A 33 -14.79 0.31 -61.36
N ILE A 34 -15.22 1.20 -60.46
CA ILE A 34 -16.22 2.24 -60.79
C ILE A 34 -15.64 3.24 -61.81
N THR A 35 -14.37 3.62 -61.66
CA THR A 35 -13.67 4.50 -62.61
C THR A 35 -13.55 3.85 -63.98
N GLU A 36 -13.21 2.57 -64.04
CA GLU A 36 -13.07 1.87 -65.33
C GLU A 36 -14.42 1.75 -66.05
N ILE A 37 -15.50 1.46 -65.33
CA ILE A 37 -16.87 1.43 -65.90
C ILE A 37 -17.27 2.81 -66.42
N ALA A 38 -17.10 3.86 -65.61
CA ALA A 38 -17.41 5.23 -66.02
C ALA A 38 -16.63 5.63 -67.28
N ARG A 39 -15.34 5.27 -67.34
CA ARG A 39 -14.47 5.52 -68.49
C ARG A 39 -14.91 4.76 -69.74
N GLU A 40 -15.28 3.49 -69.61
CA GLU A 40 -15.80 2.69 -70.73
C GLU A 40 -17.06 3.31 -71.33
N ARG A 41 -17.99 3.77 -70.48
CA ARG A 41 -19.23 4.43 -70.95
C ARG A 41 -18.98 5.76 -71.60
N GLU A 42 -18.05 6.55 -71.07
CA GLU A 42 -17.63 7.81 -71.67
C GLU A 42 -17.01 7.58 -73.07
N LEU A 43 -16.14 6.58 -73.21
CA LEU A 43 -15.54 6.20 -74.50
C LEU A 43 -16.58 5.74 -75.53
N LEU A 44 -17.68 5.13 -75.07
CA LEU A 44 -18.82 4.74 -75.90
C LEU A 44 -19.76 5.93 -76.22
N GLY A 45 -19.48 7.13 -75.71
CA GLY A 45 -20.25 8.35 -75.99
C GLY A 45 -21.61 8.40 -75.31
N TRP A 46 -21.76 7.74 -74.15
CA TRP A 46 -23.04 7.74 -73.42
C TRP A 46 -23.39 9.14 -72.90
N PRO A 47 -24.68 9.53 -72.92
CA PRO A 47 -25.14 10.77 -72.27
C PRO A 47 -24.91 10.73 -70.75
N ASP A 48 -24.60 11.89 -70.16
CA ASP A 48 -24.30 12.05 -68.73
C ASP A 48 -25.41 11.50 -67.82
N GLU A 49 -26.68 11.63 -68.23
CA GLU A 49 -27.84 11.10 -67.50
C GLU A 49 -27.85 9.56 -67.40
N LEU A 50 -27.38 8.90 -68.46
CA LEU A 50 -27.35 7.45 -68.55
C LEU A 50 -26.18 6.89 -67.73
N VAL A 51 -25.05 7.62 -67.73
CA VAL A 51 -23.91 7.36 -66.84
C VAL A 51 -24.29 7.58 -65.39
N ARG A 52 -25.02 8.67 -65.06
CA ARG A 52 -25.55 8.92 -63.70
C ARG A 52 -26.38 7.75 -63.20
N THR A 53 -27.29 7.25 -64.04
CA THR A 53 -28.19 6.14 -63.68
C THR A 53 -27.41 4.85 -63.36
N GLU A 54 -26.36 4.54 -64.12
CA GLU A 54 -25.51 3.38 -63.85
C GLU A 54 -24.68 3.56 -62.57
N LEU A 55 -24.13 4.76 -62.35
CA LEU A 55 -23.38 5.09 -61.14
C LEU A 55 -24.24 5.12 -59.89
N LEU A 56 -25.52 5.49 -60.00
CA LEU A 56 -26.46 5.55 -58.88
C LEU A 56 -26.63 4.18 -58.20
N ALA A 57 -26.64 3.09 -58.97
CA ALA A 57 -26.70 1.74 -58.41
C ALA A 57 -25.47 1.41 -57.53
N TYR A 58 -24.29 1.90 -57.90
CA TYR A 58 -23.07 1.75 -57.09
C TYR A 58 -23.06 2.71 -55.89
N ALA A 59 -23.54 3.94 -56.09
CA ALA A 59 -23.70 4.92 -55.02
C ALA A 59 -24.60 4.38 -53.91
N GLU A 60 -25.77 3.82 -54.24
CA GLU A 60 -26.70 3.23 -53.26
C GLU A 60 -26.16 1.93 -52.65
N ALA A 61 -25.58 1.03 -53.45
CA ALA A 61 -25.11 -0.27 -52.96
C ALA A 61 -23.95 -0.15 -51.97
N PHE A 62 -23.13 0.90 -52.09
CA PHE A 62 -21.95 1.11 -51.27
C PHE A 62 -22.03 2.34 -50.36
N ASP A 63 -23.18 3.03 -50.35
CA ASP A 63 -23.42 4.24 -49.57
C ASP A 63 -22.37 5.34 -49.85
N LEU A 64 -22.20 5.64 -51.14
CA LEU A 64 -21.24 6.60 -51.67
C LEU A 64 -21.97 7.71 -52.43
N ARG A 65 -21.39 8.91 -52.48
CA ARG A 65 -21.74 9.94 -53.46
C ARG A 65 -20.68 9.94 -54.55
N ILE A 66 -21.07 9.84 -55.81
CA ILE A 66 -20.14 9.77 -56.94
C ILE A 66 -20.32 11.04 -57.77
N LEU A 67 -19.20 11.72 -58.00
CA LEU A 67 -19.09 12.95 -58.77
C LEU A 67 -18.22 12.68 -60.01
N MET A 68 -18.63 13.16 -61.18
CA MET A 68 -17.73 13.24 -62.35
C MET A 68 -17.46 14.69 -62.65
N LEU A 69 -16.20 15.03 -62.89
CA LEU A 69 -15.79 16.37 -63.27
C LEU A 69 -15.26 16.43 -64.69
N ASP A 70 -15.47 17.56 -65.36
CA ASP A 70 -14.85 17.86 -66.63
C ASP A 70 -13.42 18.40 -66.49
N ARG A 71 -12.82 18.79 -67.62
CA ARG A 71 -11.45 19.36 -67.70
C ARG A 71 -11.23 20.64 -66.91
N ASN A 72 -12.29 21.36 -66.58
CA ASN A 72 -12.26 22.60 -65.80
C ASN A 72 -12.63 22.35 -64.33
N SER A 73 -12.60 21.08 -63.89
CA SER A 73 -13.02 20.66 -62.57
C SER A 73 -14.48 21.01 -62.25
N ARG A 74 -15.33 21.10 -63.28
CA ARG A 74 -16.76 21.33 -63.12
C ARG A 74 -17.49 19.99 -62.99
N VAL A 75 -18.36 19.84 -62.00
CA VAL A 75 -19.17 18.62 -61.82
C VAL A 75 -20.18 18.49 -62.96
N VAL A 76 -20.09 17.40 -63.71
CA VAL A 76 -21.00 17.05 -64.82
C VAL A 76 -21.96 15.91 -64.47
N VAL A 77 -21.59 15.07 -63.48
CA VAL A 77 -22.46 14.04 -62.92
C VAL A 77 -22.36 14.10 -61.40
N ASP A 78 -23.49 13.97 -60.72
CA ASP A 78 -23.60 13.83 -59.27
C ASP A 78 -24.70 12.83 -58.93
N THR A 79 -24.39 11.80 -58.14
CA THR A 79 -25.36 10.79 -57.72
C THR A 79 -26.17 11.18 -56.49
N ALA A 80 -25.91 12.33 -55.85
CA ALA A 80 -26.76 12.81 -54.76
C ALA A 80 -28.13 13.23 -55.27
N ASP A 81 -29.18 12.88 -54.52
CA ASP A 81 -30.56 13.29 -54.80
C ASP A 81 -30.93 14.62 -54.13
N ALA A 82 -30.28 14.95 -53.01
CA ALA A 82 -30.42 16.23 -52.32
C ALA A 82 -29.16 17.08 -52.55
N GLU A 83 -29.35 18.35 -52.91
CA GLU A 83 -28.28 19.34 -53.08
C GLU A 83 -27.14 18.87 -54.03
N PRO A 84 -27.46 18.58 -55.31
CA PRO A 84 -26.46 18.17 -56.28
C PRO A 84 -25.52 19.34 -56.61
N LEU A 85 -24.23 19.03 -56.74
CA LEU A 85 -23.16 19.98 -57.06
C LEU A 85 -23.01 20.19 -58.57
N LEU A 86 -24.02 19.81 -59.37
CA LEU A 86 -23.97 19.88 -60.83
C LEU A 86 -23.64 21.30 -61.30
N GLY A 87 -22.54 21.44 -62.02
CA GLY A 87 -22.05 22.72 -62.54
C GLY A 87 -21.13 23.50 -61.61
N ASP A 88 -20.94 23.05 -60.36
CA ASP A 88 -19.96 23.66 -59.45
C ASP A 88 -18.54 23.29 -59.86
N VAL A 89 -17.62 24.25 -59.69
CA VAL A 89 -16.19 24.01 -59.89
C VAL A 89 -15.60 23.62 -58.55
N LEU A 90 -15.16 22.37 -58.44
CA LEU A 90 -14.52 21.87 -57.24
C LEU A 90 -13.02 22.06 -57.36
N ASP A 91 -12.42 22.74 -56.39
CA ASP A 91 -10.97 22.85 -56.31
C ASP A 91 -10.37 21.54 -55.80
N VAL A 92 -10.09 20.67 -56.77
CA VAL A 92 -9.41 19.39 -56.57
C VAL A 92 -7.90 19.53 -56.80
N SER A 93 -7.30 20.73 -56.64
CA SER A 93 -5.85 20.90 -56.74
C SER A 93 -5.13 20.20 -55.58
N PHE A 94 -4.66 18.98 -55.84
CA PHE A 94 -4.19 18.06 -54.81
C PHE A 94 -2.81 18.40 -54.24
N THR A 95 -2.66 18.40 -52.92
CA THR A 95 -1.45 18.78 -52.19
C THR A 95 -0.52 17.62 -51.80
N GLU A 96 -0.97 16.35 -51.85
CA GLU A 96 -0.16 15.22 -51.35
C GLU A 96 -0.33 13.93 -52.17
N ARG A 97 0.79 13.27 -52.50
CA ARG A 97 0.85 11.96 -53.18
C ARG A 97 1.17 10.89 -52.14
N ILE A 98 0.23 9.98 -51.87
CA ILE A 98 0.48 8.84 -50.97
C ILE A 98 1.26 7.78 -51.77
N ASP A 99 2.55 7.62 -51.49
CA ASP A 99 3.41 6.65 -52.15
C ASP A 99 3.28 5.28 -51.45
N ASN A 100 2.30 4.47 -51.90
CA ASN A 100 2.09 3.12 -51.39
C ASN A 100 2.26 2.07 -52.50
N GLN A 101 3.07 1.04 -52.27
CA GLN A 101 3.39 -0.04 -53.24
C GLN A 101 2.25 -1.07 -53.46
N GLY A 102 0.99 -0.67 -53.25
CA GLY A 102 -0.19 -1.52 -53.47
C GLY A 102 -0.99 -1.14 -54.73
N PRO A 103 -2.13 -1.80 -55.01
CA PRO A 103 -3.06 -1.40 -56.09
C PRO A 103 -3.58 0.05 -55.94
N MET A 104 -3.28 0.68 -54.79
CA MET A 104 -3.60 2.04 -54.41
C MET A 104 -2.53 3.10 -54.79
N ALA A 105 -1.47 2.75 -55.53
CA ALA A 105 -0.38 3.67 -55.92
C ALA A 105 -0.84 4.91 -56.74
N ALA A 106 -2.12 4.98 -57.10
CA ALA A 106 -2.70 6.01 -57.94
C ALA A 106 -3.64 6.98 -57.21
N PHE A 107 -4.10 6.73 -55.98
CA PHE A 107 -5.23 7.48 -55.44
C PHE A 107 -4.83 8.71 -54.62
N ARG A 108 -5.62 9.79 -54.67
CA ARG A 108 -5.44 11.01 -53.86
C ARG A 108 -6.70 11.33 -53.08
N THR A 109 -6.54 11.70 -51.81
CA THR A 109 -7.62 12.08 -50.88
C THR A 109 -7.59 13.57 -50.55
N GLN A 110 -8.76 14.20 -50.47
CA GLN A 110 -8.92 15.59 -50.02
C GLN A 110 -10.20 15.74 -49.20
N ARG A 111 -10.13 16.51 -48.11
CA ARG A 111 -11.32 16.90 -47.35
C ARG A 111 -11.91 18.17 -47.94
N LEU A 112 -13.16 18.11 -48.39
CA LEU A 112 -13.92 19.26 -48.86
C LEU A 112 -15.10 19.51 -47.93
N ARG A 113 -15.34 20.76 -47.56
CA ARG A 113 -16.53 21.14 -46.79
C ARG A 113 -17.56 21.72 -47.75
N VAL A 114 -18.69 21.05 -47.88
CA VAL A 114 -19.80 21.44 -48.76
C VAL A 114 -21.04 21.60 -47.89
N ASP A 115 -21.65 22.79 -47.91
CA ASP A 115 -22.87 23.15 -47.17
C ASP A 115 -22.94 22.69 -45.69
N GLY A 116 -21.78 22.67 -45.02
CA GLY A 116 -21.66 22.37 -43.60
C GLY A 116 -21.30 20.93 -43.28
N GLU A 117 -21.31 20.03 -44.27
CA GLU A 117 -20.86 18.65 -44.15
C GLU A 117 -19.41 18.50 -44.64
N ASP A 118 -18.63 17.66 -43.93
CA ASP A 118 -17.29 17.30 -44.36
C ASP A 118 -17.39 16.07 -45.29
N LEU A 119 -17.02 16.26 -46.56
CA LEU A 119 -16.90 15.21 -47.57
C LEU A 119 -15.43 14.82 -47.74
N TYR A 120 -15.16 13.52 -47.72
CA TYR A 120 -13.85 12.98 -48.11
C TYR A 120 -13.91 12.59 -49.58
N LEU A 121 -13.09 13.23 -50.40
CA LEU A 121 -13.00 13.03 -51.84
C LEU A 121 -11.88 12.06 -52.15
N PHE A 122 -12.18 10.99 -52.87
CA PHE A 122 -11.22 10.00 -53.36
C PHE A 122 -11.18 10.04 -54.88
N THR A 123 -9.98 10.15 -55.43
CA THR A 123 -9.76 10.23 -56.88
C THR A 123 -8.83 9.12 -57.35
N ALA A 124 -9.17 8.45 -58.45
CA ALA A 124 -8.25 7.55 -59.14
C ALA A 124 -7.27 8.39 -59.96
N GLY A 125 -5.99 8.38 -59.59
CA GLY A 125 -4.95 9.01 -60.40
C GLY A 125 -4.56 8.14 -61.58
N ASP A 126 -4.16 8.80 -62.65
CA ASP A 126 -3.66 8.14 -63.85
C ASP A 126 -2.24 7.62 -63.56
N THR A 127 -2.06 6.30 -63.46
CA THR A 127 -0.76 5.67 -63.17
C THR A 127 0.26 5.79 -64.32
N ASN A 128 -0.09 6.43 -65.45
CA ASN A 128 0.84 6.59 -66.57
C ASN A 128 0.64 7.90 -67.36
N ALA A 129 0.95 9.03 -66.71
CA ALA A 129 0.96 10.36 -67.35
C ALA A 129 1.95 10.50 -68.54
N ALA A 130 2.81 9.51 -68.82
CA ALA A 130 3.79 9.56 -69.91
C ALA A 130 3.40 8.76 -71.17
N ALA A 131 2.35 7.92 -71.14
CA ALA A 131 2.00 7.03 -72.26
C ALA A 131 0.77 7.46 -73.07
N ILE A 132 0.09 8.54 -72.68
CA ILE A 132 -1.20 8.96 -73.27
C ILE A 132 -1.21 10.46 -73.57
N ALA A 133 -0.16 10.95 -74.23
CA ALA A 133 -0.11 12.34 -74.68
C ALA A 133 -1.06 12.66 -75.86
N ASP A 134 -1.79 11.67 -76.42
CA ASP A 134 -2.62 11.90 -77.62
C ASP A 134 -3.97 11.16 -77.65
N ARG A 135 -4.45 10.64 -76.50
CA ARG A 135 -5.83 10.13 -76.32
C ARG A 135 -6.32 10.36 -74.89
N ALA A 136 -6.59 11.62 -74.55
CA ALA A 136 -6.95 12.02 -73.19
C ALA A 136 -8.19 11.28 -72.64
N PRO A 137 -8.20 10.82 -71.38
CA PRO A 137 -9.44 10.72 -70.62
C PRO A 137 -9.98 12.15 -70.38
N LEU A 138 -11.25 12.39 -70.71
CA LEU A 138 -11.83 13.74 -70.79
C LEU A 138 -12.50 14.18 -69.47
N ARG A 139 -12.73 13.28 -68.53
CA ARG A 139 -13.41 13.53 -67.25
C ARG A 139 -12.76 12.78 -66.09
N GLN A 140 -12.76 13.36 -64.89
CA GLN A 140 -12.22 12.79 -63.65
C GLN A 140 -13.35 12.28 -62.76
N LEU A 141 -13.27 11.04 -62.28
CA LEU A 141 -14.20 10.50 -61.28
C LEU A 141 -13.73 10.82 -59.86
N VAL A 142 -14.63 11.34 -59.04
CA VAL A 142 -14.43 11.68 -57.62
C VAL A 142 -15.50 10.99 -56.80
N ILE A 143 -15.10 10.15 -55.86
CA ILE A 143 -16.02 9.50 -54.92
C ILE A 143 -15.98 10.27 -53.61
N ALA A 144 -17.13 10.81 -53.20
CA ALA A 144 -17.35 11.53 -51.96
C ALA A 144 -18.09 10.64 -50.94
N VAL A 145 -17.60 10.58 -49.71
CA VAL A 145 -18.27 9.82 -48.63
C VAL A 145 -18.76 10.78 -47.54
N PRO A 146 -20.05 10.75 -47.16
CA PRO A 146 -20.57 11.55 -46.06
C PRO A 146 -19.97 11.11 -44.73
N ALA A 147 -19.38 12.05 -43.97
CA ALA A 147 -18.83 11.75 -42.65
C ALA A 147 -19.90 11.55 -41.54
N GLY A 148 -21.20 11.57 -41.89
CA GLY A 148 -22.33 11.77 -40.98
C GLY A 148 -22.70 10.60 -40.06
N ASP A 149 -22.41 9.36 -40.46
CA ASP A 149 -22.95 8.18 -39.76
C ASP A 149 -22.27 7.84 -38.42
N VAL A 150 -21.12 8.49 -38.14
CA VAL A 150 -20.32 8.18 -36.95
C VAL A 150 -20.77 8.99 -35.73
N ALA A 151 -21.30 10.20 -35.91
CA ALA A 151 -21.80 11.02 -34.81
C ALA A 151 -22.96 10.33 -34.05
N GLY A 152 -23.82 9.63 -34.78
CA GLY A 152 -24.92 8.83 -34.20
C GLY A 152 -24.45 7.60 -33.43
N ALA A 153 -23.35 6.96 -33.86
CA ALA A 153 -22.73 5.84 -33.14
C ALA A 153 -22.15 6.30 -31.79
N TRP A 154 -21.47 7.46 -31.77
CA TRP A 154 -20.95 8.07 -30.53
C TRP A 154 -22.05 8.46 -29.55
N ALA A 155 -23.14 9.06 -30.04
CA ALA A 155 -24.28 9.44 -29.20
C ALA A 155 -24.88 8.25 -28.43
N LYS A 156 -24.81 7.04 -28.99
CA LYS A 156 -25.29 5.80 -28.36
C LYS A 156 -24.28 5.17 -27.39
N LEU A 157 -22.98 5.37 -27.59
CA LEU A 157 -21.91 4.75 -26.78
C LEU A 157 -21.53 5.58 -25.55
N LEU A 158 -21.48 6.91 -25.69
CA LEU A 158 -21.10 7.83 -24.59
C LEU A 158 -21.87 7.59 -23.27
N PRO A 159 -23.21 7.46 -23.24
CA PRO A 159 -23.93 7.26 -21.98
C PRO A 159 -23.59 5.91 -21.32
N ARG A 160 -23.35 4.86 -22.11
CA ARG A 160 -22.98 3.53 -21.58
C ARG A 160 -21.60 3.55 -20.94
N LEU A 161 -20.63 4.21 -21.59
CA LEU A 161 -19.30 4.43 -21.03
C LEU A 161 -19.35 5.29 -19.77
N GLY A 162 -20.21 6.31 -19.75
CA GLY A 162 -20.44 7.15 -18.56
C GLY A 162 -20.93 6.35 -17.35
N VAL A 163 -21.95 5.50 -17.55
CA VAL A 163 -22.46 4.61 -16.48
C VAL A 163 -21.40 3.62 -16.01
N ALA A 164 -20.67 2.99 -16.93
CA ALA A 164 -19.57 2.09 -16.58
C ALA A 164 -18.46 2.80 -15.80
N GLY A 165 -18.09 4.02 -16.20
CA GLY A 165 -17.11 4.85 -15.51
C GLY A 165 -17.55 5.26 -14.11
N LEU A 166 -18.82 5.64 -13.93
CA LEU A 166 -19.40 5.94 -12.62
C LEU A 166 -19.41 4.71 -11.71
N GLY A 167 -19.78 3.54 -12.25
CA GLY A 167 -19.73 2.27 -11.52
C GLY A 167 -18.32 1.94 -11.04
N ALA A 168 -17.32 2.05 -11.93
CA ALA A 168 -15.92 1.83 -11.58
C ALA A 168 -15.42 2.83 -10.51
N ALA A 169 -15.80 4.10 -10.62
CA ALA A 169 -15.44 5.11 -9.62
C ALA A 169 -16.07 4.81 -8.26
N ALA A 170 -17.34 4.40 -8.21
CA ALA A 170 -18.00 4.02 -6.97
C ALA A 170 -17.31 2.83 -6.29
N VAL A 171 -16.98 1.78 -7.05
CA VAL A 171 -16.23 0.61 -6.54
C VAL A 171 -14.85 1.03 -6.00
N ALA A 172 -14.14 1.91 -6.70
CA ALA A 172 -12.85 2.41 -6.25
C ALA A 172 -12.94 3.19 -4.93
N VAL A 173 -13.99 4.01 -4.75
CA VAL A 173 -14.24 4.74 -3.49
C VAL A 173 -14.55 3.77 -2.35
N VAL A 174 -15.41 2.77 -2.58
CA VAL A 174 -15.72 1.74 -1.59
C VAL A 174 -14.45 0.96 -1.20
N PHE A 175 -13.65 0.55 -2.18
CA PHE A 175 -12.39 -0.15 -1.94
C PHE A 175 -11.41 0.71 -1.13
N ALA A 176 -11.27 1.99 -1.47
CA ALA A 176 -10.43 2.93 -0.73
C ALA A 176 -10.90 3.11 0.72
N MET A 177 -12.21 3.22 0.95
CA MET A 177 -12.77 3.30 2.31
C MET A 177 -12.49 2.04 3.13
N VAL A 178 -12.65 0.86 2.53
CA VAL A 178 -12.36 -0.43 3.19
C VAL A 178 -10.87 -0.57 3.49
N PHE A 179 -10.00 -0.23 2.54
CA PHE A 179 -8.55 -0.28 2.73
C PHE A 179 -8.08 0.70 3.82
N ALA A 180 -8.66 1.91 3.82
CA ALA A 180 -8.37 2.90 4.85
C ALA A 180 -8.81 2.43 6.24
N SER A 181 -10.00 1.83 6.36
CA SER A 181 -10.52 1.36 7.64
C SER A 181 -9.83 0.09 8.16
N ARG A 182 -9.44 -0.85 7.29
CA ARG A 182 -8.84 -2.13 7.70
C ARG A 182 -7.33 -2.10 7.88
N ILE A 183 -6.62 -1.21 7.19
CA ILE A 183 -5.15 -1.21 7.19
C ILE A 183 -4.60 0.14 7.61
N THR A 184 -5.00 1.22 6.93
CA THR A 184 -4.33 2.52 7.12
C THR A 184 -4.61 3.14 8.49
N ASN A 185 -5.87 3.10 8.95
CA ASN A 185 -6.27 3.70 10.22
C ASN A 185 -5.67 2.93 11.43
N PRO A 186 -5.76 1.59 11.52
CA PRO A 186 -5.15 0.84 12.62
C PRO A 186 -3.64 1.03 12.73
N ILE A 187 -2.91 1.08 11.60
CA ILE A 187 -1.45 1.31 11.62
C ILE A 187 -1.11 2.70 12.16
N ARG A 188 -1.89 3.73 11.79
CA ARG A 188 -1.72 5.08 12.35
C ARG A 188 -2.02 5.12 13.84
N GLU A 189 -3.01 4.38 14.30
CA GLU A 189 -3.35 4.25 15.72
C GLU A 189 -2.22 3.56 16.49
N MET A 190 -1.66 2.46 15.98
CA MET A 190 -0.47 1.80 16.55
C MET A 190 0.73 2.74 16.63
N THR A 191 0.95 3.56 15.60
CA THR A 191 2.05 4.54 15.59
C THR A 191 1.86 5.54 16.74
N ARG A 192 0.67 6.12 16.87
CA ARG A 192 0.35 7.06 17.96
C ARG A 192 0.43 6.42 19.34
N ALA A 193 -0.08 5.20 19.49
CA ALA A 193 -0.03 4.46 20.75
C ALA A 193 1.43 4.16 21.14
N SER A 194 2.29 3.82 20.17
CA SER A 194 3.73 3.64 20.40
C SER A 194 4.41 4.95 20.83
N GLU A 195 4.11 6.07 20.19
CA GLU A 195 4.63 7.41 20.55
C GLU A 195 4.18 7.81 21.97
N ALA A 196 2.90 7.61 22.30
CA ALA A 196 2.36 7.86 23.63
C ALA A 196 3.04 6.98 24.69
N MET A 197 3.26 5.69 24.39
CA MET A 197 3.98 4.78 25.27
C MET A 197 5.43 5.21 25.49
N ALA A 198 6.11 5.68 24.44
CA ALA A 198 7.47 6.23 24.53
C ALA A 198 7.53 7.50 25.38
N SER A 199 6.44 8.28 25.44
CA SER A 199 6.30 9.44 26.33
C SER A 199 5.91 9.08 27.78
N GLY A 200 5.72 7.79 28.09
CA GLY A 200 5.43 7.29 29.43
C GLY A 200 3.96 6.92 29.68
N ASP A 201 3.07 7.07 28.71
CA ASP A 201 1.68 6.63 28.84
C ASP A 201 1.56 5.13 28.52
N LEU A 202 1.67 4.30 29.55
CA LEU A 202 1.58 2.84 29.45
C LEU A 202 0.12 2.30 29.49
N SER A 203 -0.88 3.19 29.50
CA SER A 203 -2.30 2.80 29.56
C SER A 203 -2.91 2.53 28.19
N GLN A 204 -2.20 2.87 27.11
CA GLN A 204 -2.67 2.77 25.73
C GLN A 204 -3.04 1.33 25.35
N ARG A 205 -4.19 1.19 24.67
CA ARG A 205 -4.74 -0.07 24.15
C ARG A 205 -5.27 0.18 22.74
N ILE A 206 -5.09 -0.81 21.88
CA ILE A 206 -5.53 -0.77 20.49
C ILE A 206 -6.67 -1.76 20.31
N ASP A 207 -7.75 -1.32 19.67
CA ASP A 207 -8.88 -2.20 19.38
C ASP A 207 -8.48 -3.24 18.32
N VAL A 208 -8.68 -4.52 18.66
CA VAL A 208 -8.38 -5.64 17.77
C VAL A 208 -9.59 -5.89 16.88
N ASN A 209 -9.49 -5.48 15.61
CA ASN A 209 -10.55 -5.64 14.62
C ASN A 209 -10.10 -6.59 13.50
N GLY A 210 -10.57 -7.84 13.56
CA GLY A 210 -10.30 -8.87 12.55
C GLY A 210 -9.12 -9.79 12.88
N ASP A 211 -9.05 -10.93 12.19
CA ASP A 211 -8.07 -12.00 12.43
C ASP A 211 -6.91 -11.99 11.41
N ASP A 212 -6.65 -10.86 10.78
CA ASP A 212 -5.59 -10.69 9.78
C ASP A 212 -4.24 -10.28 10.41
N GLU A 213 -3.24 -10.01 9.57
CA GLU A 213 -1.91 -9.53 9.99
C GLU A 213 -1.98 -8.28 10.88
N VAL A 214 -2.93 -7.38 10.60
CA VAL A 214 -3.09 -6.12 11.34
C VAL A 214 -3.69 -6.40 12.71
N GLY A 215 -4.69 -7.30 12.78
CA GLY A 215 -5.25 -7.78 14.03
C GLY A 215 -4.19 -8.44 14.93
N ARG A 216 -3.40 -9.38 14.40
CA ARG A 216 -2.31 -10.03 15.15
C ARG A 216 -1.27 -9.02 15.66
N LEU A 217 -0.97 -7.98 14.88
CA LEU A 217 -0.05 -6.93 15.30
C LEU A 217 -0.64 -6.10 16.45
N ALA A 218 -1.94 -5.78 16.42
CA ALA A 218 -2.64 -5.10 17.51
C ALA A 218 -2.60 -5.93 18.81
N GLU A 219 -2.83 -7.24 18.73
CA GLU A 219 -2.72 -8.16 19.87
C GLU A 219 -1.30 -8.19 20.45
N ALA A 220 -0.29 -8.32 19.58
CA ALA A 220 1.11 -8.31 19.99
C ALA A 220 1.49 -6.99 20.69
N PHE A 221 1.02 -5.85 20.16
CA PHE A 221 1.21 -4.54 20.78
C PHE A 221 0.56 -4.47 22.17
N ASN A 222 -0.69 -4.90 22.31
CA ASN A 222 -1.42 -4.89 23.58
C ASN A 222 -0.74 -5.79 24.64
N LEU A 223 -0.24 -6.95 24.22
CA LEU A 223 0.51 -7.85 25.09
C LEU A 223 1.82 -7.20 25.57
N MET A 224 2.58 -6.59 24.65
CA MET A 224 3.78 -5.84 24.98
C MET A 224 3.48 -4.70 25.97
N SER A 225 2.51 -3.83 25.65
CA SER A 225 2.11 -2.71 26.51
C SER A 225 1.71 -3.18 27.91
N THR A 226 0.99 -4.30 28.00
CA THR A 226 0.64 -4.91 29.29
C THR A 226 1.86 -5.39 30.07
N ARG A 227 2.84 -6.03 29.42
CA ARG A 227 4.08 -6.47 30.07
C ARG A 227 4.91 -5.29 30.56
N VAL A 228 5.05 -4.25 29.75
CA VAL A 228 5.78 -3.02 30.12
C VAL A 228 5.10 -2.33 31.30
N SER A 229 3.77 -2.15 31.25
CA SER A 229 2.98 -1.56 32.36
C SER A 229 3.09 -2.36 33.66
N ARG A 230 3.18 -3.69 33.60
CA ARG A 230 3.37 -4.52 34.79
C ARG A 230 4.79 -4.36 35.35
N GLY A 231 5.81 -4.41 34.50
CA GLY A 231 7.21 -4.21 34.92
C GLY A 231 7.42 -2.84 35.57
N ASP A 232 6.91 -1.78 34.96
CA ASP A 232 6.99 -0.42 35.53
C ASP A 232 6.29 -0.31 36.89
N ARG A 233 5.10 -0.92 37.05
CA ARG A 233 4.42 -0.96 38.35
C ARG A 233 5.21 -1.75 39.40
N SER A 234 5.70 -2.94 39.06
CA SER A 234 6.51 -3.74 39.97
C SER A 234 7.77 -3.01 40.42
N MET A 235 8.45 -2.29 39.51
CA MET A 235 9.61 -1.47 39.85
C MET A 235 9.24 -0.33 40.81
N ARG A 236 8.11 0.36 40.56
CA ARG A 236 7.61 1.42 41.46
C ARG A 236 7.25 0.90 42.84
N ASP A 237 6.57 -0.24 42.91
CA ASP A 237 6.20 -0.90 44.16
C ASP A 237 7.46 -1.34 44.94
N LEU A 238 8.46 -1.90 44.25
CA LEU A 238 9.76 -2.23 44.84
C LEU A 238 10.44 -0.98 45.42
N LEU A 239 10.55 0.10 44.64
CA LEU A 239 11.16 1.35 45.10
C LEU A 239 10.44 1.95 46.30
N ALA A 240 9.11 1.89 46.32
CA ALA A 240 8.30 2.36 47.44
C ALA A 240 8.56 1.53 48.71
N ASN A 241 8.59 0.19 48.58
CA ASN A 241 8.86 -0.72 49.69
C ASN A 241 10.28 -0.53 50.24
N VAL A 242 11.29 -0.47 49.37
CA VAL A 242 12.69 -0.21 49.75
C VAL A 242 12.82 1.12 50.48
N SER A 243 12.16 2.17 49.97
CA SER A 243 12.18 3.49 50.62
C SER A 243 11.58 3.44 52.02
N HIS A 244 10.56 2.62 52.23
CA HIS A 244 9.93 2.42 53.54
C HIS A 244 10.84 1.63 54.49
N GLU A 245 11.38 0.50 54.03
CA GLU A 245 12.28 -0.36 54.81
C GLU A 245 13.60 0.33 55.18
N LEU A 246 14.08 1.28 54.37
CA LEU A 246 15.26 2.09 54.69
C LEU A 246 14.96 3.27 55.63
N ARG A 247 13.74 3.80 55.65
CA ARG A 247 13.41 4.96 56.48
C ARG A 247 13.42 4.63 57.97
N THR A 248 12.88 3.48 58.35
CA THR A 248 12.83 3.00 59.73
C THR A 248 14.24 2.89 60.36
N PRO A 249 15.19 2.14 59.77
CA PRO A 249 16.54 2.03 60.30
C PRO A 249 17.27 3.36 60.37
N LEU A 250 17.14 4.18 59.33
CA LEU A 250 17.77 5.49 59.29
C LEU A 250 17.25 6.42 60.38
N THR A 251 15.95 6.38 60.67
CA THR A 251 15.34 7.17 61.74
C THR A 251 15.84 6.72 63.12
N SER A 252 16.00 5.41 63.34
CA SER A 252 16.58 4.87 64.57
C SER A 252 18.04 5.30 64.75
N ILE A 253 18.86 5.19 63.71
CA ILE A 253 20.26 5.62 63.73
C ILE A 253 20.36 7.12 64.07
N GLN A 254 19.53 7.95 63.43
CA GLN A 254 19.49 9.39 63.71
C GLN A 254 19.04 9.66 65.15
N GLY A 255 18.02 8.96 65.64
CA GLY A 255 17.51 9.11 67.01
C GLY A 255 18.56 8.79 68.07
N PHE A 256 19.24 7.63 67.96
CA PHE A 256 20.30 7.25 68.88
C PHE A 256 21.51 8.19 68.77
N SER A 257 21.91 8.57 67.55
CA SER A 257 23.03 9.48 67.34
C SER A 257 22.76 10.86 67.95
N GLN A 258 21.54 11.38 67.80
CA GLN A 258 21.11 12.64 68.40
C GLN A 258 21.08 12.54 69.94
N ALA A 259 20.54 11.45 70.48
CA ALA A 259 20.46 11.24 71.92
C ALA A 259 21.87 11.15 72.57
N ILE A 260 22.83 10.51 71.89
CA ILE A 260 24.25 10.51 72.31
C ILE A 260 24.81 11.94 72.25
N ALA A 261 24.56 12.68 71.18
CA ALA A 261 25.07 14.05 71.00
C ALA A 261 24.51 15.04 72.04
N ASP A 262 23.24 14.88 72.42
CA ASP A 262 22.56 15.69 73.43
C ASP A 262 22.91 15.28 74.87
N GLY A 263 23.64 14.17 75.05
CA GLY A 263 24.07 13.67 76.35
C GLY A 263 22.91 13.13 77.22
N VAL A 264 21.82 12.70 76.59
CA VAL A 264 20.60 12.21 77.27
C VAL A 264 20.53 10.68 77.37
N VAL A 265 21.56 9.98 76.90
CA VAL A 265 21.68 8.51 76.95
C VAL A 265 22.51 8.10 78.16
N ASP A 266 22.00 7.15 78.95
CA ASP A 266 22.67 6.61 80.14
C ASP A 266 23.92 5.79 79.79
N ASP A 267 23.86 4.98 78.73
CA ASP A 267 24.99 4.21 78.19
C ASP A 267 25.24 4.51 76.70
N PRO A 268 26.17 5.43 76.38
CA PRO A 268 26.53 5.74 74.99
C PRO A 268 27.09 4.55 74.20
N ALA A 269 27.68 3.55 74.86
CA ALA A 269 28.24 2.38 74.18
C ALA A 269 27.13 1.45 73.71
N GLU A 270 26.07 1.26 74.51
CA GLU A 270 24.87 0.52 74.11
C GLU A 270 24.19 1.19 72.91
N ALA A 271 23.99 2.52 72.95
CA ALA A 271 23.38 3.25 71.85
C ALA A 271 24.24 3.21 70.56
N ALA A 272 25.57 3.22 70.67
CA ALA A 272 26.47 3.01 69.53
C ALA A 272 26.36 1.58 68.96
N GLY A 273 26.15 0.57 69.81
CA GLY A 273 25.85 -0.80 69.39
C GLY A 273 24.57 -0.87 68.55
N LEU A 274 23.48 -0.26 69.03
CA LEU A 274 22.19 -0.22 68.31
C LEU A 274 22.30 0.51 66.95
N ILE A 275 23.09 1.58 66.88
CA ILE A 275 23.39 2.25 65.60
C ILE A 275 24.10 1.30 64.63
N ASN A 276 25.10 0.56 65.13
CA ASN A 276 25.87 -0.37 64.31
C ASN A 276 25.00 -1.53 63.79
N ASP A 277 24.14 -2.09 64.64
CA ASP A 277 23.22 -3.16 64.25
C ASP A 277 22.26 -2.71 63.15
N GLU A 278 21.75 -1.48 63.23
CA GLU A 278 20.82 -0.97 62.25
C GLU A 278 21.52 -0.55 60.94
N ALA A 279 22.78 -0.12 61.01
CA ALA A 279 23.61 0.10 59.83
C ALA A 279 23.94 -1.22 59.10
N GLU A 280 24.23 -2.27 59.86
CA GLU A 280 24.45 -3.62 59.33
C GLU A 280 23.19 -4.17 58.67
N ARG A 281 22.02 -3.93 59.27
CA ARG A 281 20.72 -4.28 58.68
C ARG A 281 20.47 -3.57 57.35
N ILE A 282 20.78 -2.27 57.24
CA ILE A 282 20.71 -1.55 55.95
C ILE A 282 21.65 -2.18 54.93
N ARG A 283 22.89 -2.51 55.32
CA ARG A 283 23.88 -3.11 54.42
C ARG A 283 23.36 -4.41 53.82
N LEU A 284 22.83 -5.31 54.65
CA LEU A 284 22.24 -6.56 54.20
C LEU A 284 21.06 -6.34 53.23
N LEU A 285 20.18 -5.38 53.52
CA LEU A 285 19.07 -5.04 52.61
C LEU A 285 19.57 -4.55 51.24
N VAL A 286 20.61 -3.73 51.22
CA VAL A 286 21.21 -3.22 49.97
C VAL A 286 21.86 -4.37 49.19
N ASP A 287 22.59 -5.25 49.86
CA ASP A 287 23.21 -6.42 49.24
C ASP A 287 22.14 -7.35 48.61
N ASP A 288 21.02 -7.58 49.31
CA ASP A 288 19.89 -8.37 48.81
C ASP A 288 19.24 -7.73 47.56
N LEU A 289 19.12 -6.39 47.51
CA LEU A 289 18.58 -5.68 46.37
C LEU A 289 19.50 -5.73 45.14
N LEU A 290 20.81 -5.57 45.35
CA LEU A 290 21.79 -5.72 44.27
C LEU A 290 21.76 -7.13 43.70
N TYR A 291 21.71 -8.13 44.59
CA TYR A 291 21.59 -9.52 44.20
C TYR A 291 20.32 -9.82 43.40
N LEU A 292 19.17 -9.27 43.81
CA LEU A 292 17.92 -9.38 43.05
C LEU A 292 18.05 -8.75 41.65
N SER A 293 18.66 -7.58 41.55
CA SER A 293 18.88 -6.89 40.26
C SER A 293 19.78 -7.69 39.30
N GLU A 294 20.82 -8.35 39.83
CA GLU A 294 21.67 -9.25 39.06
C GLU A 294 20.89 -10.47 38.54
N ILE A 295 19.95 -11.01 39.33
CA ILE A 295 19.07 -12.11 38.91
C ILE A 295 18.15 -11.65 37.78
N GLU A 296 17.48 -10.51 37.95
CA GLU A 296 16.53 -9.98 36.95
C GLU A 296 17.19 -9.62 35.62
N SER A 297 18.43 -9.13 35.66
CA SER A 297 19.23 -8.85 34.45
C SER A 297 19.81 -10.10 33.78
N GLY A 298 19.71 -11.28 34.42
CA GLY A 298 20.31 -12.52 33.94
C GLY A 298 21.83 -12.54 34.01
N THR A 299 22.43 -11.66 34.82
CA THR A 299 23.89 -11.54 34.95
C THR A 299 24.46 -12.49 36.00
N VAL A 300 23.60 -13.11 36.81
CA VAL A 300 24.01 -14.14 37.78
C VAL A 300 24.58 -15.36 37.05
N HIS A 301 25.84 -15.66 37.34
CA HIS A 301 26.48 -16.91 36.94
C HIS A 301 26.51 -17.84 38.15
N LEU A 302 26.05 -19.09 37.96
CA LEU A 302 26.16 -20.14 38.96
C LEU A 302 27.50 -20.85 38.78
N ASP A 303 28.28 -20.93 39.85
CA ASP A 303 29.53 -21.68 39.86
C ASP A 303 29.23 -23.11 40.29
N LEU A 304 28.94 -23.98 39.32
CA LEU A 304 28.53 -25.36 39.59
C LEU A 304 29.74 -26.22 39.97
N GLU A 305 29.73 -26.71 41.20
CA GLU A 305 30.72 -27.65 41.74
C GLU A 305 30.03 -28.89 42.35
N GLU A 306 30.82 -29.91 42.66
CA GLU A 306 30.33 -31.09 43.37
C GLU A 306 30.24 -30.78 44.87
N VAL A 307 29.01 -30.68 45.38
CA VAL A 307 28.71 -30.29 46.76
C VAL A 307 28.23 -31.50 47.55
N ASP A 308 28.89 -31.80 48.66
CA ASP A 308 28.46 -32.81 49.64
C ASP A 308 27.31 -32.27 50.49
N ILE A 309 26.14 -32.92 50.42
CA ILE A 309 24.94 -32.49 51.13
C ILE A 309 25.12 -32.61 52.64
N ASP A 310 25.75 -33.69 53.11
CA ASP A 310 25.89 -33.94 54.55
C ASP A 310 26.76 -32.86 55.19
N GLY A 311 27.91 -32.55 54.58
CA GLY A 311 28.79 -31.47 55.01
C GLY A 311 28.09 -30.10 55.02
N LEU A 312 27.28 -29.81 54.01
CA LEU A 312 26.56 -28.53 53.88
C LEU A 312 25.49 -28.35 54.97
N VAL A 313 24.68 -29.39 55.21
CA VAL A 313 23.62 -29.37 56.22
C VAL A 313 24.23 -29.31 57.62
N GLU A 314 25.21 -30.15 57.92
CA GLU A 314 25.90 -30.13 59.22
C GLU A 314 26.59 -28.78 59.47
N GLY A 315 27.25 -28.22 58.46
CA GLY A 315 27.92 -26.92 58.54
C GLY A 315 26.93 -25.81 58.90
N THR A 316 25.80 -25.76 58.21
CA THR A 316 24.74 -24.77 58.44
C THR A 316 24.13 -24.92 59.83
N THR A 317 23.78 -26.14 60.24
CA THR A 317 23.21 -26.42 61.58
C THR A 317 24.20 -26.07 62.69
N ARG A 318 25.49 -26.38 62.52
CA ARG A 318 26.52 -26.05 63.51
C ARG A 318 26.68 -24.55 63.67
N ARG A 319 26.63 -23.79 62.56
CA ARG A 319 26.72 -22.32 62.55
C ARG A 319 25.56 -21.66 63.30
N LEU A 320 24.35 -22.17 63.12
CA LEU A 320 23.13 -21.57 63.67
C LEU A 320 22.73 -22.12 65.05
N ARG A 321 23.49 -23.08 65.59
CA ARG A 321 23.17 -23.74 66.85
C ARG A 321 23.07 -22.78 68.04
N LEU A 322 24.02 -21.85 68.16
CA LEU A 322 24.02 -20.86 69.24
C LEU A 322 22.78 -19.94 69.19
N GLN A 323 22.37 -19.53 67.99
CA GLN A 323 21.15 -18.71 67.81
C GLN A 323 19.88 -19.49 68.15
N ALA A 324 19.85 -20.78 67.86
CA ALA A 324 18.73 -21.64 68.20
C ALA A 324 18.65 -21.87 69.73
N GLU A 325 19.79 -22.12 70.37
CA GLU A 325 19.89 -22.28 71.83
C GLU A 325 19.47 -21.00 72.58
N ASP A 326 19.87 -19.82 72.10
CA ASP A 326 19.46 -18.52 72.68
C ASP A 326 17.93 -18.29 72.60
N ARG A 327 17.27 -18.94 71.65
CA ARG A 327 15.81 -18.91 71.43
C ARG A 327 15.07 -20.13 71.99
N ASP A 328 15.78 -21.04 72.66
CA ASP A 328 15.25 -22.32 73.17
C ASP A 328 14.59 -23.20 72.09
N VAL A 329 15.12 -23.15 70.86
CA VAL A 329 14.66 -23.93 69.71
C VAL A 329 15.57 -25.13 69.48
N GLU A 330 14.98 -26.34 69.45
CA GLU A 330 15.72 -27.55 69.11
C GLU A 330 15.98 -27.63 67.60
N LEU A 331 17.26 -27.71 67.22
CA LEU A 331 17.69 -27.80 65.82
C LEU A 331 18.23 -29.20 65.52
N VAL A 332 17.49 -29.96 64.73
CA VAL A 332 17.81 -31.35 64.34
C VAL A 332 18.15 -31.41 62.84
N ALA A 333 19.36 -31.86 62.52
CA ALA A 333 19.80 -32.10 61.15
C ALA A 333 19.62 -33.57 60.78
N ASN A 334 18.85 -33.86 59.73
CA ASN A 334 18.74 -35.20 59.13
C ASN A 334 18.96 -35.09 57.62
N SER A 335 20.12 -35.55 57.15
CA SER A 335 20.45 -35.64 55.73
C SER A 335 20.60 -37.10 55.31
N HIS A 336 20.34 -37.38 54.03
CA HIS A 336 20.41 -38.73 53.46
C HIS A 336 21.56 -38.85 52.45
N GLY A 337 22.71 -38.23 52.73
CA GLY A 337 23.94 -38.37 51.95
C GLY A 337 23.86 -37.93 50.49
N GLY A 338 25.03 -38.01 49.85
CA GLY A 338 25.21 -37.82 48.42
C GLY A 338 25.79 -36.47 48.03
N THR A 339 26.34 -36.44 46.82
CA THR A 339 26.85 -35.23 46.18
C THR A 339 25.91 -34.75 45.09
N ILE A 340 25.78 -33.43 44.97
CA ILE A 340 25.00 -32.76 43.93
C ILE A 340 25.86 -31.77 43.15
N GLN A 341 25.51 -31.52 41.89
CA GLN A 341 26.12 -30.46 41.10
C GLN A 341 25.36 -29.16 41.36
N ALA A 342 26.00 -28.22 42.07
CA ALA A 342 25.37 -26.98 42.50
C ALA A 342 26.40 -25.89 42.83
N ASP A 343 25.93 -24.66 42.97
CA ASP A 343 26.70 -23.58 43.59
C ASP A 343 26.62 -23.72 45.11
N GLY A 344 27.69 -24.27 45.71
CA GLY A 344 27.73 -24.61 47.13
C GLY A 344 27.48 -23.40 48.03
N ARG A 345 28.05 -22.23 47.68
CA ARG A 345 27.87 -20.97 48.42
C ARG A 345 26.41 -20.52 48.40
N ARG A 346 25.73 -20.61 47.25
CA ARG A 346 24.32 -20.20 47.15
C ARG A 346 23.38 -21.15 47.85
N ILE A 347 23.61 -22.47 47.81
CA ILE A 347 22.79 -23.40 48.59
C ILE A 347 23.00 -23.18 50.09
N GLU A 348 24.24 -22.95 50.55
CA GLU A 348 24.50 -22.59 51.95
C GLU A 348 23.70 -21.34 52.37
N GLN A 349 23.70 -20.29 51.54
CA GLN A 349 22.93 -19.07 51.80
C GLN A 349 21.42 -19.35 51.89
N VAL A 350 20.87 -20.15 50.97
CA VAL A 350 19.45 -20.53 51.00
C VAL A 350 19.11 -21.31 52.27
N LEU A 351 19.92 -22.30 52.63
CA LEU A 351 19.71 -23.10 53.84
C LEU A 351 19.79 -22.22 55.10
N ALA A 352 20.80 -21.36 55.18
CA ALA A 352 20.94 -20.42 56.28
C ALA A 352 19.72 -19.51 56.41
N ASN A 353 19.29 -18.87 55.33
CA ASN A 353 18.13 -17.96 55.33
C ASN A 353 16.83 -18.66 55.77
N LEU A 354 16.62 -19.91 55.33
CA LEU A 354 15.44 -20.69 55.70
C LEU A 354 15.47 -21.11 57.17
N VAL A 355 16.63 -21.56 57.66
CA VAL A 355 16.80 -21.99 59.06
C VAL A 355 16.76 -20.80 60.01
N GLU A 356 17.39 -19.68 59.67
CA GLU A 356 17.31 -18.43 60.44
C GLU A 356 15.86 -17.93 60.57
N ASN A 357 15.09 -17.99 59.46
CA ASN A 357 13.66 -17.69 59.51
C ASN A 357 12.89 -18.68 60.39
N ALA A 358 13.19 -19.98 60.31
CA ALA A 358 12.56 -20.99 61.15
C ALA A 358 12.83 -20.75 62.64
N ILE A 359 14.06 -20.45 63.03
CA ILE A 359 14.43 -20.09 64.42
C ILE A 359 13.69 -18.81 64.85
N ARG A 360 13.53 -17.84 63.96
CA ARG A 360 12.88 -16.55 64.27
C ARG A 360 11.38 -16.67 64.52
N PHE A 361 10.70 -17.55 63.80
CA PHE A 361 9.23 -17.68 63.82
C PHE A 361 8.73 -18.99 64.44
N ALA A 362 9.63 -19.81 65.00
CA ALA A 362 9.24 -21.02 65.73
C ALA A 362 8.29 -20.64 66.90
N PRO A 363 7.09 -21.24 66.98
CA PRO A 363 6.23 -21.05 68.13
C PRO A 363 6.88 -21.65 69.37
N ALA A 364 6.77 -20.94 70.50
CA ALA A 364 7.26 -21.38 71.81
C ALA A 364 6.52 -22.60 72.35
#